data_AF-U6PEG3-F1
#
_entry.id   AF-U6PEG3-F1
#
_cell.length_a   1.000
_cell.length_b   1.000
_cell.length_c   1.000
_cell.angle_alpha   90.00
_cell.angle_beta   90.00
_cell.angle_gamma   90.00
#
_symmetry.space_group_name_H-M   'P 1'
#
loop_
_entity.id
_entity.type
_entity.pdbx_description
1 polymer ?
#
loop_
_entity_poly.entity_id
_entity_poly.type
_entity_poly.pdbx_seq_one_letter_code
_entity_poly.pdbx_strand_id
1 'polypeptide(L)'
;MAVGFLHMQPNTDAIYLFTPVGAQSKVERQAIHEKWPLSYDNYVAGRAVTQNREVQVIALARDDGNILEHHYAEAVFRLDRYIQKRVRVLYKHRYYSYHDLCLQYKNSGCPANKHVHVLSDLYNHGFNITFPYFRFGTEGGYLGGALGGVKLMKTENGTNILASAQAWFMIYHLKFFPTEISYISGLWENELGRHLAAYPEDPYIKITYFHSQTLADELRRNADSLLPRFVIAFILLVVFSMVCSIALIDNTYYIDWSLSKPILAILGVVNAGMGIVTSLGMLMLFRMPFSDIVSVMPFLVVAVGIDNMFLMIAAIRRTSRCLPVAERMGECMSDAAVAILITASTDALSFGVGAITTLPAVHIFCVYTGVAIAFAFIYQITFFAALLVLFTKLEKNERNTVSGLKTVPETDMKIATWSQRIFNLGSRPDPVKGNDIKEAAIPGFFRDWYAPLLMNRVVRGIALMWYIIYLIFAYYGVTQIKEGLEPINLLVEDSYAIPHYKLLQNYFWKYGATLQVVVNNAPDLRNSTSRQRIQAMIGDFATTRHSIGMEAVQFWMTDMDIYYRDTLDMKIIDGAFYSMLRHWLGSKQNNVWAEDLYWGEDEDGNVTL
;
A
#
# COMPACT_ATOMS: atom_id res chain seq x y z
N MET A 1 -4.53 24.83 -16.60
CA MET A 1 -4.02 23.60 -15.96
C MET A 1 -5.13 22.87 -15.19
N ALA A 2 -5.91 23.52 -14.31
CA ALA A 2 -6.97 22.88 -13.52
C ALA A 2 -8.07 22.12 -14.32
N VAL A 3 -8.24 22.35 -15.63
CA VAL A 3 -9.15 21.55 -16.48
C VAL A 3 -8.72 20.06 -16.56
N GLY A 4 -7.46 19.75 -16.22
CA GLY A 4 -6.96 18.38 -16.18
C GLY A 4 -7.69 17.44 -15.22
N PHE A 5 -8.36 17.97 -14.19
CA PHE A 5 -9.18 17.15 -13.29
C PHE A 5 -10.31 16.40 -14.02
N LEU A 6 -10.75 16.85 -15.20
CA LEU A 6 -11.72 16.14 -16.04
C LEU A 6 -11.16 14.86 -16.67
N HIS A 7 -9.83 14.71 -16.74
CA HIS A 7 -9.15 13.55 -17.34
C HIS A 7 -8.53 12.63 -16.28
N MET A 8 -9.03 12.69 -15.04
CA MET A 8 -8.51 11.88 -13.94
C MET A 8 -8.72 10.38 -14.20
N GLN A 9 -7.63 9.62 -14.18
CA GLN A 9 -7.64 8.16 -14.28
C GLN A 9 -7.17 7.56 -12.96
N PRO A 10 -8.10 7.16 -12.06
CA PRO A 10 -7.71 6.53 -10.81
C PRO A 10 -7.19 5.11 -11.08
N ASN A 11 -6.08 4.76 -10.45
CA ASN A 11 -5.57 3.38 -10.43
C ASN A 11 -5.44 2.91 -8.99
N THR A 12 -6.25 1.91 -8.63
CA THR A 12 -6.34 1.34 -7.28
C THR A 12 -5.78 -0.09 -7.21
N ASP A 13 -5.17 -0.59 -8.29
CA ASP A 13 -4.59 -1.93 -8.28
C ASP A 13 -3.33 -1.98 -7.40
N ALA A 14 -3.47 -2.59 -6.23
CA ALA A 14 -2.39 -2.74 -5.27
C ALA A 14 -1.22 -3.56 -5.85
N ILE A 15 -1.47 -4.59 -6.67
CA ILE A 15 -0.38 -5.38 -7.26
C ILE A 15 0.42 -4.50 -8.19
N TYR A 16 -0.22 -3.71 -9.06
CA TYR A 16 0.49 -2.77 -9.92
C TYR A 16 1.27 -1.72 -9.12
N LEU A 17 0.64 -1.11 -8.12
CA LEU A 17 1.22 0.02 -7.37
C LEU A 17 2.43 -0.36 -6.50
N PHE A 18 2.41 -1.56 -5.91
CA PHE A 18 3.42 -2.00 -4.93
C PHE A 18 4.42 -3.03 -5.49
N THR A 19 4.33 -3.41 -6.77
CA THR A 19 5.33 -4.29 -7.40
C THR A 19 6.15 -3.56 -8.46
N PRO A 20 7.47 -3.80 -8.55
CA PRO A 20 8.32 -3.12 -9.53
C PRO A 20 7.84 -3.31 -10.98
N VAL A 21 7.92 -2.27 -11.82
CA VAL A 21 7.42 -2.33 -13.22
C VAL A 21 8.10 -3.45 -14.03
N GLY A 22 9.42 -3.60 -13.90
CA GLY A 22 10.23 -4.59 -14.60
C GLY A 22 10.61 -5.81 -13.74
N ALA A 23 9.80 -6.18 -12.76
CA ALA A 23 10.10 -7.34 -11.90
C ALA A 23 10.16 -8.63 -12.71
N GLN A 24 11.18 -9.47 -12.47
CA GLN A 24 11.31 -10.79 -13.11
C GLN A 24 10.07 -11.66 -12.88
N SER A 25 9.45 -11.56 -11.70
CA SER A 25 8.20 -12.24 -11.37
C SER A 25 7.04 -11.88 -12.30
N LYS A 26 7.00 -10.65 -12.86
CA LYS A 26 5.98 -10.27 -13.84
C LYS A 26 6.21 -10.96 -15.19
N VAL A 27 7.47 -11.11 -15.60
CA VAL A 27 7.86 -11.81 -16.84
C VAL A 27 7.56 -13.30 -16.73
N GLU A 28 7.94 -13.92 -15.62
CA GLU A 28 7.66 -15.34 -15.34
C GLU A 28 6.15 -15.61 -15.30
N ARG A 29 5.39 -14.73 -14.62
CA ARG A 29 3.92 -14.81 -14.58
C ARG A 29 3.30 -14.66 -15.96
N GLN A 30 3.81 -13.75 -16.79
CA GLN A 30 3.33 -13.53 -18.14
C GLN A 30 3.60 -14.76 -19.04
N ALA A 31 4.78 -15.36 -18.95
CA ALA A 31 5.12 -16.58 -19.69
C ALA A 31 4.19 -17.75 -19.34
N ILE A 32 3.82 -17.89 -18.07
CA ILE A 32 2.85 -18.91 -17.64
C ILE A 32 1.46 -18.60 -18.20
N HIS A 33 1.01 -17.34 -18.21
CA HIS A 33 -0.28 -16.97 -18.77
C HIS A 33 -0.38 -17.14 -20.29
N GLU A 34 0.72 -17.01 -21.00
CA GLU A 34 0.78 -17.24 -22.45
C GLU A 34 0.69 -18.72 -22.80
N LYS A 35 1.39 -19.59 -22.05
CA LYS A 35 1.40 -21.04 -22.30
C LYS A 35 0.17 -21.76 -21.73
N TRP A 36 -0.28 -21.37 -20.54
CA TRP A 36 -1.43 -21.94 -19.83
C TRP A 36 -2.45 -20.86 -19.51
N PRO A 37 -3.19 -20.36 -20.52
CA PRO A 37 -4.24 -19.39 -20.30
C PRO A 37 -5.38 -20.01 -19.48
N LEU A 38 -5.75 -19.36 -18.38
CA LEU A 38 -6.92 -19.73 -17.59
C LEU A 38 -8.19 -19.38 -18.38
N SER A 39 -8.91 -20.41 -18.80
CA SER A 39 -10.22 -20.36 -19.44
C SER A 39 -11.29 -20.88 -18.47
N TYR A 40 -12.56 -20.91 -18.90
CA TYR A 40 -13.66 -21.26 -17.99
C TYR A 40 -13.66 -22.70 -17.48
N ASP A 41 -13.06 -23.62 -18.24
CA ASP A 41 -13.20 -25.06 -18.05
C ASP A 41 -11.87 -25.78 -17.78
N ASN A 42 -10.76 -25.07 -17.63
CA ASN A 42 -9.44 -25.64 -17.36
C ASN A 42 -8.89 -25.24 -15.98
N TYR A 43 -9.74 -24.76 -15.07
CA TYR A 43 -9.28 -24.37 -13.74
C TYR A 43 -9.02 -25.59 -12.86
N VAL A 44 -7.79 -25.72 -12.39
CA VAL A 44 -7.41 -26.74 -11.40
C VAL A 44 -7.07 -26.03 -10.07
N ALA A 45 -7.74 -26.46 -9.00
CA ALA A 45 -7.54 -25.89 -7.67
C ALA A 45 -6.09 -26.08 -7.20
N GLY A 46 -5.48 -25.02 -6.66
CA GLY A 46 -4.06 -25.01 -6.24
C GLY A 46 -3.03 -24.86 -7.37
N ARG A 47 -3.47 -24.86 -8.65
CA ARG A 47 -2.59 -24.67 -9.82
C ARG A 47 -2.62 -23.25 -10.41
N ALA A 48 -3.52 -22.39 -9.94
CA ALA A 48 -3.58 -21.01 -10.41
C ALA A 48 -2.38 -20.18 -9.91
N VAL A 49 -1.69 -19.49 -10.83
CA VAL A 49 -0.55 -18.61 -10.52
C VAL A 49 -1.00 -17.19 -10.18
N THR A 50 -2.12 -16.73 -10.73
CA THR A 50 -2.72 -15.44 -10.36
C THR A 50 -3.95 -15.62 -9.50
N GLN A 51 -3.95 -14.94 -8.35
CA GLN A 51 -5.06 -14.88 -7.41
C GLN A 51 -6.04 -13.76 -7.79
N ASN A 52 -6.53 -13.79 -9.03
CA ASN A 52 -7.53 -12.82 -9.47
C ASN A 52 -8.92 -13.30 -9.04
N ARG A 53 -9.68 -12.44 -8.36
CA ARG A 53 -11.04 -12.74 -7.90
C ARG A 53 -11.12 -13.97 -6.99
N GLU A 54 -10.22 -14.03 -6.03
CA GLU A 54 -10.17 -15.04 -4.98
C GLU A 54 -10.77 -14.50 -3.68
N VAL A 55 -11.55 -15.34 -2.98
CA VAL A 55 -12.01 -15.08 -1.61
C VAL A 55 -11.52 -16.18 -0.69
N GLN A 56 -10.91 -15.76 0.41
CA GLN A 56 -10.36 -16.60 1.45
C GLN A 56 -11.21 -16.46 2.71
N VAL A 57 -11.60 -17.59 3.31
CA VAL A 57 -12.36 -17.63 4.55
C VAL A 57 -11.68 -18.61 5.49
N ILE A 58 -11.31 -18.16 6.69
CA ILE A 58 -10.78 -19.02 7.76
C ILE A 58 -11.89 -19.26 8.77
N ALA A 59 -12.15 -20.53 9.06
CA ALA A 59 -12.94 -20.96 10.21
C ALA A 59 -12.01 -21.50 11.30
N LEU A 60 -12.03 -20.91 12.48
CA LEU A 60 -11.23 -21.29 13.65
C LEU A 60 -12.16 -21.89 14.72
N ALA A 61 -11.77 -23.00 15.34
CA ALA A 61 -12.50 -23.54 16.49
C ALA A 61 -12.43 -22.57 17.70
N ARG A 62 -13.55 -22.30 18.37
CA ARG A 62 -13.59 -21.34 19.50
C ARG A 62 -12.84 -21.81 20.75
N ASP A 63 -12.90 -23.11 21.07
CA ASP A 63 -12.38 -23.67 22.31
C ASP A 63 -11.01 -24.36 22.14
N ASP A 64 -10.22 -23.93 21.15
CA ASP A 64 -8.99 -24.65 20.71
C ASP A 64 -9.23 -26.13 20.37
N GLY A 65 -10.51 -26.48 20.16
CA GLY A 65 -11.00 -27.81 19.87
C GLY A 65 -10.56 -28.30 18.49
N ASN A 66 -10.80 -29.58 18.25
CA ASN A 66 -10.43 -30.20 17.00
C ASN A 66 -11.50 -29.94 15.92
N ILE A 67 -11.18 -29.10 14.94
CA ILE A 67 -12.12 -28.70 13.88
C ILE A 67 -12.58 -29.86 12.98
N LEU A 68 -11.88 -31.00 13.04
CA LEU A 68 -12.22 -32.23 12.31
C LEU A 68 -13.37 -33.01 12.96
N GLU A 69 -13.68 -32.76 14.23
CA GLU A 69 -14.80 -33.40 14.91
C GLU A 69 -16.13 -32.98 14.28
N HIS A 70 -17.10 -33.89 14.30
CA HIS A 70 -18.36 -33.74 13.55
C HIS A 70 -19.08 -32.41 13.83
N HIS A 71 -19.13 -31.94 15.08
CA HIS A 71 -19.86 -30.72 15.42
C HIS A 71 -19.19 -29.45 14.88
N TYR A 72 -17.86 -29.37 14.88
CA TYR A 72 -17.14 -28.26 14.25
C TYR A 72 -17.22 -28.35 12.72
N ALA A 73 -17.00 -29.53 12.15
CA ALA A 73 -17.06 -29.74 10.70
C ALA A 73 -18.46 -29.44 10.12
N GLU A 74 -19.52 -29.79 10.84
CA GLU A 74 -20.89 -29.46 10.46
C GLU A 74 -21.13 -27.94 10.48
N ALA A 75 -20.56 -27.22 11.45
CA ALA A 75 -20.62 -25.75 11.49
C ALA A 75 -19.88 -25.12 10.29
N VAL A 76 -18.68 -25.62 9.95
CA VAL A 76 -17.92 -25.21 8.75
C VAL A 76 -18.73 -25.49 7.47
N PHE A 77 -19.37 -26.67 7.38
CA PHE A 77 -20.19 -27.05 6.25
C PHE A 77 -21.46 -26.20 6.12
N ARG A 78 -22.09 -25.83 7.23
CA ARG A 78 -23.22 -24.88 7.26
C ARG A 78 -22.80 -23.52 6.71
N LEU A 79 -21.61 -23.04 7.08
CA LEU A 79 -21.04 -21.80 6.58
C LEU A 79 -20.76 -21.88 5.07
N ASP A 80 -20.09 -22.93 4.59
CA ASP A 80 -19.83 -23.14 3.14
C ASP A 80 -21.14 -23.19 2.33
N ARG A 81 -22.15 -23.94 2.82
CA ARG A 81 -23.48 -23.99 2.19
C ARG A 81 -24.18 -22.63 2.18
N TYR A 82 -24.04 -21.84 3.24
CA TYR A 82 -24.57 -20.48 3.34
C TYR A 82 -23.95 -19.58 2.27
N ILE A 83 -22.62 -19.60 2.14
CA ILE A 83 -21.87 -18.83 1.15
C ILE A 83 -22.31 -19.20 -0.27
N GLN A 84 -22.38 -20.49 -0.58
CA GLN A 84 -22.69 -20.94 -1.94
C GLN A 84 -24.14 -20.68 -2.38
N LYS A 85 -25.13 -20.83 -1.47
CA LYS A 85 -26.56 -20.81 -1.84
C LYS A 85 -27.27 -19.48 -1.56
N ARG A 86 -26.90 -18.80 -0.47
CA ARG A 86 -27.63 -17.63 0.04
C ARG A 86 -27.08 -16.31 -0.52
N VAL A 87 -25.77 -16.22 -0.72
CA VAL A 87 -25.13 -15.00 -1.23
C VAL A 87 -25.40 -14.89 -2.73
N ARG A 88 -26.15 -13.86 -3.11
CA ARG A 88 -26.57 -13.61 -4.49
C ARG A 88 -26.48 -12.13 -4.81
N VAL A 89 -26.02 -11.82 -6.01
CA VAL A 89 -25.97 -10.43 -6.52
C VAL A 89 -26.95 -10.27 -7.66
N LEU A 90 -27.71 -9.16 -7.64
CA LEU A 90 -28.59 -8.77 -8.73
C LEU A 90 -27.81 -7.88 -9.71
N TYR A 91 -27.69 -8.32 -10.96
CA TYR A 91 -27.11 -7.52 -12.03
C TYR A 91 -27.93 -7.69 -13.32
N LYS A 92 -28.32 -6.60 -13.97
CA LYS A 92 -29.17 -6.58 -15.19
C LYS A 92 -30.40 -7.50 -15.07
N HIS A 93 -31.11 -7.46 -13.94
CA HIS A 93 -32.30 -8.27 -13.64
C HIS A 93 -32.07 -9.80 -13.53
N ARG A 94 -30.82 -10.25 -13.46
CA ARG A 94 -30.48 -11.66 -13.17
C ARG A 94 -29.76 -11.76 -11.83
N TYR A 95 -30.13 -12.76 -11.03
CA TYR A 95 -29.39 -13.12 -9.82
C TYR A 95 -28.24 -14.05 -10.18
N TYR A 96 -27.04 -13.71 -9.70
CA TYR A 96 -25.84 -14.52 -9.82
C TYR A 96 -25.48 -15.09 -8.45
N SER A 97 -25.33 -16.41 -8.38
CA SER A 97 -24.86 -17.14 -7.21
C SER A 97 -23.40 -17.57 -7.38
N TYR A 98 -22.79 -18.13 -6.33
CA TYR A 98 -21.46 -18.71 -6.44
C TYR A 98 -21.37 -19.76 -7.56
N HIS A 99 -22.42 -20.56 -7.74
CA HIS A 99 -22.42 -21.62 -8.75
C HIS A 99 -22.34 -21.08 -10.19
N ASP A 100 -22.86 -19.88 -10.43
CA ASP A 100 -22.78 -19.22 -11.74
C ASP A 100 -21.39 -18.61 -12.00
N LEU A 101 -20.73 -18.16 -10.92
CA LEU A 101 -19.51 -17.36 -10.95
C LEU A 101 -18.23 -18.15 -10.65
N CYS A 102 -18.31 -19.39 -10.15
CA CYS A 102 -17.14 -20.20 -9.83
C CYS A 102 -16.37 -20.63 -11.09
N LEU A 103 -15.04 -20.77 -10.97
CA LEU A 103 -14.24 -21.46 -11.99
C LEU A 103 -14.46 -22.97 -11.93
N GLN A 104 -14.46 -23.64 -13.07
CA GLN A 104 -14.77 -25.07 -13.18
C GLN A 104 -13.70 -25.83 -13.96
N TYR A 105 -13.61 -27.14 -13.70
CA TYR A 105 -12.77 -28.05 -14.47
C TYR A 105 -13.64 -29.00 -15.28
N LYS A 106 -13.58 -28.95 -16.62
CA LYS A 106 -14.25 -29.88 -17.56
C LYS A 106 -15.71 -30.21 -17.17
N ASN A 107 -16.50 -29.20 -16.79
CA ASN A 107 -17.90 -29.33 -16.34
C ASN A 107 -18.14 -30.21 -15.09
N SER A 108 -17.12 -30.43 -14.25
CA SER A 108 -17.24 -31.17 -12.97
C SER A 108 -17.93 -30.36 -11.84
N GLY A 109 -18.47 -29.19 -12.19
CA GLY A 109 -19.06 -28.23 -11.26
C GLY A 109 -18.02 -27.42 -10.49
N CYS A 110 -18.46 -26.62 -9.53
CA CYS A 110 -17.55 -25.82 -8.71
C CYS A 110 -16.68 -26.74 -7.83
N PRO A 111 -15.35 -26.51 -7.76
CA PRO A 111 -14.47 -27.30 -6.91
C PRO A 111 -14.82 -27.12 -5.43
N ALA A 112 -15.06 -25.87 -5.00
CA ALA A 112 -15.47 -25.48 -3.65
C ALA A 112 -14.72 -26.25 -2.54
N ASN A 113 -15.32 -26.36 -1.36
CA ASN A 113 -14.70 -27.04 -0.21
C ASN A 113 -15.26 -28.46 0.00
N LYS A 114 -15.43 -29.22 -1.09
CA LYS A 114 -15.98 -30.59 -1.02
C LYS A 114 -15.20 -31.53 -0.10
N HIS A 115 -13.91 -31.25 0.09
CA HIS A 115 -13.02 -32.02 0.97
C HIS A 115 -13.37 -31.91 2.47
N VAL A 116 -14.13 -30.88 2.89
CA VAL A 116 -14.47 -30.66 4.31
C VAL A 116 -15.22 -31.84 4.91
N HIS A 117 -16.33 -32.22 4.27
CA HIS A 117 -17.19 -33.30 4.76
C HIS A 117 -16.48 -34.66 4.66
N VAL A 118 -15.84 -34.93 3.53
CA VAL A 118 -15.14 -36.21 3.29
C VAL A 118 -14.03 -36.42 4.32
N LEU A 119 -13.24 -35.39 4.62
CA LEU A 119 -12.13 -35.51 5.54
C LEU A 119 -12.60 -35.67 7.00
N SER A 120 -13.67 -34.96 7.38
CA SER A 120 -14.27 -35.11 8.71
C SER A 120 -14.88 -36.51 8.89
N ASP A 121 -15.60 -37.05 7.90
CA ASP A 121 -16.16 -38.39 7.97
C ASP A 121 -15.05 -39.45 8.13
N LEU A 122 -14.00 -39.36 7.30
CA LEU A 122 -12.86 -40.27 7.37
C LEU A 122 -12.17 -40.22 8.75
N TYR A 123 -11.98 -39.02 9.30
CA TYR A 123 -11.40 -38.83 10.62
C TYR A 123 -12.28 -39.46 11.72
N ASN A 124 -13.59 -39.19 11.72
CA ASN A 124 -14.52 -39.70 12.72
C ASN A 124 -14.76 -41.22 12.62
N HIS A 125 -14.56 -41.81 11.43
CA HIS A 125 -14.57 -43.26 11.24
C HIS A 125 -13.26 -43.96 11.63
N GLY A 126 -12.25 -43.22 12.11
CA GLY A 126 -10.98 -43.78 12.59
C GLY A 126 -10.00 -44.13 11.47
N PHE A 127 -10.12 -43.55 10.28
CA PHE A 127 -9.13 -43.73 9.22
C PHE A 127 -7.88 -42.87 9.47
N ASN A 128 -6.71 -43.48 9.31
CA ASN A 128 -5.43 -42.78 9.44
C ASN A 128 -5.18 -41.91 8.19
N ILE A 129 -5.28 -40.59 8.35
CA ILE A 129 -5.00 -39.61 7.30
C ILE A 129 -3.54 -39.18 7.38
N THR A 130 -2.77 -39.38 6.31
CA THR A 130 -1.38 -38.87 6.22
C THR A 130 -1.36 -37.37 5.99
N PHE A 131 -0.36 -36.68 6.54
CA PHE A 131 -0.21 -35.22 6.44
C PHE A 131 1.27 -34.87 6.13
N PRO A 132 1.57 -33.86 5.27
CA PRO A 132 0.68 -32.83 4.70
C PRO A 132 -0.06 -33.24 3.44
N TYR A 133 0.27 -34.40 2.89
CA TYR A 133 -0.37 -34.96 1.70
C TYR A 133 -1.12 -36.23 2.07
N PHE A 134 -2.35 -36.36 1.60
CA PHE A 134 -3.12 -37.60 1.72
C PHE A 134 -3.22 -38.28 0.36
N ARG A 135 -3.26 -39.61 0.39
CA ARG A 135 -3.49 -40.44 -0.79
C ARG A 135 -4.47 -41.55 -0.43
N PHE A 136 -5.63 -41.55 -1.09
CA PHE A 136 -6.64 -42.61 -0.99
C PHE A 136 -6.80 -43.26 -2.35
N GLY A 137 -6.20 -44.45 -2.50
CA GLY A 137 -6.13 -45.14 -3.79
C GLY A 137 -5.36 -44.31 -4.82
N THR A 138 -6.04 -43.93 -5.90
CA THR A 138 -5.49 -43.12 -7.00
C THR A 138 -5.72 -41.62 -6.82
N GLU A 139 -6.54 -41.21 -5.85
CA GLU A 139 -6.80 -39.79 -5.57
C GLU A 139 -5.93 -39.32 -4.40
N GLY A 140 -5.47 -38.08 -4.47
CA GLY A 140 -4.69 -37.45 -3.40
C GLY A 140 -4.81 -35.94 -3.42
N GLY A 141 -4.37 -35.31 -2.35
CA GLY A 141 -4.48 -33.86 -2.20
C GLY A 141 -3.57 -33.31 -1.11
N TYR A 142 -3.23 -32.03 -1.25
CA TYR A 142 -2.44 -31.31 -0.27
C TYR A 142 -3.32 -30.67 0.79
N LEU A 143 -3.21 -31.13 2.04
CA LEU A 143 -3.94 -30.62 3.19
C LEU A 143 -3.21 -29.50 3.92
N GLY A 144 -1.90 -29.34 3.68
CA GLY A 144 -1.10 -28.29 4.33
C GLY A 144 -1.56 -26.87 4.00
N GLY A 145 -2.27 -26.68 2.89
CA GLY A 145 -2.91 -25.42 2.53
C GLY A 145 -4.34 -25.26 3.07
N ALA A 146 -5.01 -26.34 3.49
CA ALA A 146 -6.41 -26.33 3.90
C ALA A 146 -6.58 -26.38 5.42
N LEU A 147 -5.71 -27.07 6.15
CA LEU A 147 -5.78 -27.23 7.60
C LEU A 147 -4.69 -26.43 8.31
N GLY A 148 -5.09 -25.70 9.35
CA GLY A 148 -4.20 -24.90 10.20
C GLY A 148 -4.15 -25.41 11.64
N GLY A 149 -3.03 -25.14 12.33
CA GLY A 149 -2.86 -25.56 13.73
C GLY A 149 -2.78 -27.07 13.91
N VAL A 150 -2.23 -27.77 12.91
CA VAL A 150 -2.21 -29.23 12.85
C VAL A 150 -1.26 -29.81 13.90
N LYS A 151 -1.77 -30.78 14.69
CA LYS A 151 -0.96 -31.66 15.53
C LYS A 151 -0.85 -33.03 14.86
N LEU A 152 0.36 -33.56 14.83
CA LEU A 152 0.69 -34.81 14.15
C LEU A 152 1.02 -35.88 15.17
N MET A 153 0.58 -37.10 14.90
CA MET A 153 1.03 -38.31 15.58
C MET A 153 1.93 -39.09 14.62
N LYS A 154 2.96 -39.77 15.14
CA LYS A 154 3.82 -40.63 14.34
C LYS A 154 3.38 -42.08 14.50
N THR A 155 3.23 -42.78 13.39
CA THR A 155 3.01 -44.23 13.38
C THR A 155 4.33 -44.95 13.65
N GLU A 156 4.29 -46.22 14.03
CA GLU A 156 5.49 -47.07 14.21
C GLU A 156 6.40 -47.11 12.97
N ASN A 157 5.81 -46.95 11.78
CA ASN A 157 6.54 -46.86 10.49
C ASN A 157 7.17 -45.48 10.22
N GLY A 158 7.11 -44.54 11.17
CA GLY A 158 7.64 -43.19 11.01
C GLY A 158 6.78 -42.22 10.20
N THR A 159 5.63 -42.66 9.68
CA THR A 159 4.71 -41.83 8.90
C THR A 159 3.94 -40.85 9.79
N ASN A 160 3.85 -39.59 9.34
CA ASN A 160 3.11 -38.54 10.02
C ASN A 160 1.61 -38.66 9.70
N ILE A 161 0.79 -38.88 10.73
CA ILE A 161 -0.66 -38.94 10.65
C ILE A 161 -1.29 -37.74 11.35
N LEU A 162 -2.44 -37.30 10.83
CA LEU A 162 -3.22 -36.17 11.32
C LEU A 162 -3.90 -36.54 12.66
N ALA A 163 -3.49 -35.90 13.76
CA ALA A 163 -4.09 -36.14 15.08
C ALA A 163 -5.21 -35.15 15.40
N SER A 164 -5.00 -33.85 15.13
CA SER A 164 -6.03 -32.81 15.26
C SER A 164 -5.66 -31.58 14.44
N ALA A 165 -6.64 -30.73 14.14
CA ALA A 165 -6.46 -29.43 13.52
C ALA A 165 -7.37 -28.39 14.20
N GLN A 166 -6.97 -27.12 14.20
CA GLN A 166 -7.71 -26.04 14.89
C GLN A 166 -8.42 -25.09 13.93
N ALA A 167 -7.93 -24.97 12.69
CA ALA A 167 -8.46 -24.05 11.70
C ALA A 167 -8.65 -24.71 10.34
N TRP A 168 -9.66 -24.24 9.60
CA TRP A 168 -9.93 -24.61 8.22
C TRP A 168 -9.82 -23.38 7.32
N PHE A 169 -9.06 -23.49 6.25
CA PHE A 169 -8.92 -22.49 5.21
C PHE A 169 -9.75 -22.90 3.99
N MET A 170 -10.75 -22.08 3.68
CA MET A 170 -11.64 -22.25 2.55
C MET A 170 -11.33 -21.20 1.51
N ILE A 171 -11.21 -21.62 0.25
CA ILE A 171 -10.88 -20.72 -0.86
C ILE A 171 -11.96 -20.82 -1.93
N TYR A 172 -12.51 -19.67 -2.31
CA TYR A 172 -13.53 -19.53 -3.34
C TYR A 172 -12.95 -18.77 -4.52
N HIS A 173 -12.73 -19.46 -5.62
CA HIS A 173 -12.23 -18.85 -6.85
C HIS A 173 -13.39 -18.50 -7.79
N LEU A 174 -13.40 -17.26 -8.27
CA LEU A 174 -14.42 -16.73 -9.16
C LEU A 174 -13.86 -16.47 -10.56
N LYS A 175 -14.76 -16.41 -11.54
CA LYS A 175 -14.45 -16.04 -12.91
C LYS A 175 -13.96 -14.59 -12.97
N PHE A 176 -12.78 -14.37 -13.56
CA PHE A 176 -12.14 -13.06 -13.67
C PHE A 176 -12.13 -12.50 -15.11
N PHE A 177 -12.59 -13.27 -16.11
CA PHE A 177 -12.68 -12.89 -17.51
C PHE A 177 -14.02 -13.35 -18.12
N PRO A 178 -14.64 -12.60 -19.07
CA PRO A 178 -14.30 -11.26 -19.55
C PRO A 178 -14.59 -10.19 -18.49
N THR A 179 -14.27 -8.93 -18.81
CA THR A 179 -14.37 -7.77 -17.91
C THR A 179 -15.75 -7.63 -17.27
N GLU A 180 -16.82 -7.92 -18.00
CA GLU A 180 -18.19 -7.87 -17.45
C GLU A 180 -18.41 -8.92 -16.35
N ILE A 181 -17.98 -10.17 -16.55
CA ILE A 181 -18.08 -11.20 -15.51
C ILE A 181 -17.16 -10.88 -14.34
N SER A 182 -15.96 -10.37 -14.60
CA SER A 182 -15.05 -9.91 -13.55
C SER A 182 -15.68 -8.84 -12.66
N TYR A 183 -16.42 -7.92 -13.25
CA TYR A 183 -17.16 -6.90 -12.50
C TYR A 183 -18.26 -7.50 -11.64
N ILE A 184 -19.04 -8.46 -12.17
CA ILE A 184 -20.08 -9.18 -11.40
C ILE A 184 -19.45 -9.98 -10.25
N SER A 185 -18.33 -10.67 -10.50
CA SER A 185 -17.56 -11.38 -9.47
C SER A 185 -17.10 -10.44 -8.36
N GLY A 186 -16.59 -9.25 -8.72
CA GLY A 186 -16.23 -8.22 -7.73
C GLY A 186 -17.42 -7.71 -6.91
N LEU A 187 -18.59 -7.55 -7.53
CA LEU A 187 -19.81 -7.23 -6.79
C LEU A 187 -20.18 -8.35 -5.80
N TRP A 188 -20.02 -9.61 -6.21
CA TRP A 188 -20.29 -10.77 -5.36
C TRP A 188 -19.32 -10.88 -4.19
N GLU A 189 -18.03 -10.58 -4.38
CA GLU A 189 -17.03 -10.49 -3.29
C GLU A 189 -17.47 -9.48 -2.21
N ASN A 190 -17.87 -8.28 -2.63
CA ASN A 190 -18.30 -7.23 -1.71
C ASN A 190 -19.61 -7.61 -0.98
N GLU A 191 -20.55 -8.24 -1.68
CA GLU A 191 -21.78 -8.74 -1.07
C GLU A 191 -21.48 -9.85 -0.06
N LEU A 192 -20.57 -10.78 -0.40
CA LEU A 192 -20.11 -11.82 0.51
C LEU A 192 -19.47 -11.21 1.77
N GLY A 193 -18.62 -10.19 1.62
CA GLY A 193 -18.04 -9.47 2.76
C GLY A 193 -19.10 -8.92 3.70
N ARG A 194 -20.17 -8.30 3.18
CA ARG A 194 -21.30 -7.82 4.01
C ARG A 194 -22.05 -8.96 4.69
N HIS A 195 -22.28 -10.06 3.98
CA HIS A 195 -22.95 -11.23 4.54
C HIS A 195 -22.13 -11.93 5.63
N LEU A 196 -20.80 -11.97 5.52
CA LEU A 196 -19.91 -12.54 6.53
C LEU A 196 -19.75 -11.61 7.73
N ALA A 197 -19.72 -10.29 7.53
CA ALA A 197 -19.75 -9.32 8.61
C ALA A 197 -21.07 -9.36 9.41
N ALA A 198 -22.19 -9.64 8.74
CA ALA A 198 -23.51 -9.79 9.35
C ALA A 198 -23.84 -11.24 9.76
N TYR A 199 -22.93 -12.19 9.58
CA TYR A 199 -23.16 -13.59 9.93
C TYR A 199 -23.26 -13.71 11.46
N PRO A 200 -24.30 -14.36 12.00
CA PRO A 200 -24.46 -14.48 13.44
C PRO A 200 -23.29 -15.24 14.05
N GLU A 201 -22.90 -14.87 15.28
CA GLU A 201 -21.83 -15.58 15.97
C GLU A 201 -22.21 -17.05 16.18
N ASP A 202 -21.38 -17.94 15.63
CA ASP A 202 -21.55 -19.37 15.75
C ASP A 202 -20.97 -19.84 17.10
N PRO A 203 -21.66 -20.72 17.86
CA PRO A 203 -21.10 -21.25 19.11
C PRO A 203 -19.80 -22.02 18.91
N TYR A 204 -19.58 -22.64 17.74
CA TYR A 204 -18.45 -23.54 17.51
C TYR A 204 -17.27 -22.90 16.77
N ILE A 205 -17.55 -21.98 15.83
CA ILE A 205 -16.53 -21.44 14.92
C ILE A 205 -16.44 -19.91 14.99
N LYS A 206 -15.21 -19.41 14.91
CA LYS A 206 -14.89 -18.00 14.67
C LYS A 206 -14.47 -17.85 13.21
N ILE A 207 -15.09 -16.91 12.51
CA ILE A 207 -14.84 -16.67 11.08
C ILE A 207 -13.97 -15.43 10.87
N THR A 208 -13.07 -15.50 9.90
CA THR A 208 -12.42 -14.33 9.31
C THR A 208 -12.41 -14.48 7.80
N TYR A 209 -12.36 -13.37 7.07
CA TYR A 209 -12.41 -13.38 5.62
C TYR A 209 -11.50 -12.33 5.02
N PHE A 210 -11.10 -12.59 3.78
CA PHE A 210 -10.30 -11.71 2.95
C PHE A 210 -10.72 -11.94 1.49
N HIS A 211 -10.91 -10.87 0.72
CA HIS A 211 -11.21 -10.97 -0.71
C HIS A 211 -10.22 -10.14 -1.52
N SER A 212 -10.19 -10.38 -2.83
CA SER A 212 -9.19 -9.77 -3.72
C SER A 212 -9.16 -8.23 -3.68
N GLN A 213 -10.29 -7.59 -3.37
CA GLN A 213 -10.41 -6.13 -3.28
C GLN A 213 -10.10 -5.55 -1.88
N THR A 214 -10.00 -6.39 -0.84
CA THR A 214 -9.84 -5.95 0.55
C THR A 214 -8.69 -4.97 0.73
N LEU A 215 -7.52 -5.23 0.14
CA LEU A 215 -6.36 -4.35 0.28
C LEU A 215 -6.60 -2.97 -0.37
N ALA A 216 -7.21 -2.94 -1.56
CA ALA A 216 -7.53 -1.69 -2.24
C ALA A 216 -8.61 -0.89 -1.49
N ASP A 217 -9.63 -1.58 -0.98
CA ASP A 217 -10.72 -0.95 -0.21
C ASP A 217 -10.22 -0.39 1.13
N GLU A 218 -9.34 -1.10 1.82
CA GLU A 218 -8.76 -0.65 3.10
C GLU A 218 -7.77 0.50 2.91
N LEU A 219 -6.99 0.49 1.82
CA LEU A 219 -6.13 1.64 1.46
C LEU A 219 -6.97 2.88 1.16
N ARG A 220 -8.06 2.72 0.41
CA ARG A 220 -9.01 3.80 0.15
C ARG A 220 -9.67 4.30 1.43
N ARG A 221 -10.10 3.40 2.31
CA ARG A 221 -10.68 3.73 3.62
C ARG A 221 -9.69 4.50 4.49
N ASN A 222 -8.40 4.12 4.45
CA ASN A 222 -7.35 4.86 5.14
C ASN A 222 -7.26 6.30 4.62
N ALA A 223 -7.20 6.48 3.29
CA ALA A 223 -7.19 7.81 2.67
C ALA A 223 -8.44 8.65 3.03
N ASP A 224 -9.63 8.05 2.99
CA ASP A 224 -10.89 8.70 3.36
C ASP A 224 -10.92 9.10 4.84
N SER A 225 -10.32 8.28 5.73
CA SER A 225 -10.20 8.58 7.16
C SER A 225 -9.21 9.71 7.47
N LEU A 226 -8.19 9.88 6.63
CA LEU A 226 -7.15 10.92 6.78
C LEU A 226 -7.64 12.29 6.27
N LEU A 227 -8.48 12.32 5.24
CA LEU A 227 -9.01 13.55 4.65
C LEU A 227 -9.56 14.56 5.70
N PRO A 228 -10.49 14.20 6.61
CA PRO A 228 -11.01 15.15 7.60
C PRO A 228 -9.94 15.60 8.60
N ARG A 229 -8.98 14.73 8.94
CA ARG A 229 -7.86 15.07 9.85
C ARG A 229 -6.94 16.12 9.22
N PHE A 230 -6.70 16.02 7.91
CA PHE A 230 -5.94 17.03 7.17
C PHE A 230 -6.65 18.37 7.18
N VAL A 231 -7.98 18.42 7.00
CA VAL A 231 -8.73 19.69 7.08
C VAL A 231 -8.55 20.38 8.44
N ILE A 232 -8.62 19.62 9.54
CA ILE A 232 -8.36 20.16 10.89
C ILE A 232 -6.92 20.67 11.00
N ALA A 233 -5.95 19.89 10.54
CA ALA A 233 -4.54 20.28 10.56
C ALA A 233 -4.30 21.56 9.75
N PHE A 234 -4.91 21.70 8.58
CA PHE A 234 -4.83 22.91 7.75
C PHE A 234 -5.42 24.12 8.46
N ILE A 235 -6.59 23.99 9.10
CA ILE A 235 -7.20 25.08 9.87
C ILE A 235 -6.27 25.50 11.01
N LEU A 236 -5.73 24.55 11.77
CA LEU A 236 -4.80 24.84 12.86
C LEU A 236 -3.54 25.56 12.37
N LEU A 237 -2.97 25.11 11.25
CA LEU A 237 -1.78 25.71 10.68
C LEU A 237 -2.05 27.10 10.07
N VAL A 238 -3.23 27.35 9.48
CA VAL A 238 -3.66 28.69 9.05
C VAL A 238 -3.83 29.62 10.26
N VAL A 239 -4.48 29.16 11.34
CA VAL A 239 -4.66 29.93 12.58
C VAL A 239 -3.30 30.25 13.23
N PHE A 240 -2.45 29.23 13.36
CA PHE A 240 -1.07 29.41 13.83
C PHE A 240 -0.32 30.42 12.96
N SER A 241 -0.47 30.34 11.64
CA SER A 241 0.21 31.23 10.72
C SER A 241 -0.25 32.69 10.85
N MET A 242 -1.55 32.90 11.03
CA MET A 242 -2.12 34.21 11.33
C MET A 242 -1.56 34.77 12.64
N VAL A 243 -1.54 33.98 13.72
CA VAL A 243 -1.05 34.41 15.03
C VAL A 243 0.43 34.80 14.98
N CYS A 244 1.27 33.98 14.34
CA CYS A 244 2.70 34.30 14.18
C CYS A 244 2.95 35.53 13.30
N SER A 245 2.01 35.88 12.42
CA SER A 245 2.10 37.05 11.55
C SER A 245 1.68 38.36 12.24
N ILE A 246 1.15 38.30 13.46
CA ILE A 246 0.80 39.47 14.28
C ILE A 246 2.09 40.07 14.88
N ALA A 247 2.23 41.38 14.77
CA ALA A 247 3.28 42.16 15.42
C ALA A 247 2.69 42.93 16.61
N LEU A 248 3.42 42.95 17.72
CA LEU A 248 3.08 43.75 18.89
C LEU A 248 3.88 45.06 18.88
N ILE A 249 3.33 46.10 19.49
CA ILE A 249 4.02 47.38 19.70
C ILE A 249 5.00 47.21 20.87
N ASP A 250 6.22 47.73 20.71
CA ASP A 250 7.28 47.66 21.72
C ASP A 250 6.80 48.18 23.09
N ASN A 251 7.12 47.45 24.17
CA ASN A 251 6.70 47.77 25.55
C ASN A 251 5.18 47.82 25.83
N THR A 252 4.32 47.34 24.92
CA THR A 252 2.87 47.22 25.18
C THR A 252 2.28 45.88 24.69
N TYR A 253 1.12 45.49 25.22
CA TYR A 253 0.38 44.28 24.81
C TYR A 253 -0.58 44.53 23.63
N TYR A 254 -0.46 45.67 22.95
CA TYR A 254 -1.36 46.04 21.84
C TYR A 254 -0.77 45.63 20.49
N ILE A 255 -1.67 45.27 19.57
CA ILE A 255 -1.34 44.81 18.22
C ILE A 255 -1.03 46.01 17.32
N ASP A 256 0.08 45.92 16.59
CA ASP A 256 0.39 46.84 15.51
C ASP A 256 -0.27 46.36 14.21
N TRP A 257 -1.40 46.97 13.84
CA TRP A 257 -2.14 46.60 12.63
C TRP A 257 -1.52 47.11 11.32
N SER A 258 -0.52 48.00 11.40
CA SER A 258 0.24 48.43 10.23
C SER A 258 1.33 47.42 9.83
N LEU A 259 1.92 46.73 10.82
CA LEU A 259 3.00 45.73 10.66
C LEU A 259 2.52 44.27 10.68
N SER A 260 1.36 44.01 11.30
CA SER A 260 0.72 42.69 11.31
C SER A 260 0.24 42.33 9.91
N LYS A 261 0.52 41.12 9.43
CA LYS A 261 0.13 40.67 8.07
C LYS A 261 -0.69 39.37 8.08
N PRO A 262 -1.78 39.27 8.88
CA PRO A 262 -2.54 38.01 9.03
C PRO A 262 -3.26 37.58 7.74
N ILE A 263 -3.75 38.52 6.92
CA ILE A 263 -4.36 38.16 5.62
C ILE A 263 -3.32 37.59 4.65
N LEU A 264 -2.11 38.13 4.68
CA LEU A 264 -1.02 37.63 3.85
C LEU A 264 -0.65 36.19 4.21
N ALA A 265 -0.78 35.81 5.48
CA ALA A 265 -0.61 34.42 5.93
C ALA A 265 -1.60 33.46 5.26
N ILE A 266 -2.89 33.83 5.21
CA ILE A 266 -3.91 33.06 4.50
C ILE A 266 -3.59 32.97 3.00
N LEU A 267 -3.18 34.08 2.39
CA LEU A 267 -2.82 34.12 0.98
C LEU A 267 -1.57 33.31 0.64
N GLY A 268 -0.65 33.12 1.59
CA GLY A 268 0.48 32.19 1.43
C GLY A 268 0.04 30.73 1.35
N VAL A 269 -0.99 30.33 2.11
CA VAL A 269 -1.59 28.99 1.97
C VAL A 269 -2.30 28.83 0.63
N VAL A 270 -3.03 29.87 0.19
CA VAL A 270 -3.64 29.90 -1.15
C VAL A 270 -2.58 29.79 -2.25
N ASN A 271 -1.44 30.47 -2.10
CA ASN A 271 -0.31 30.38 -3.02
C ASN A 271 0.20 28.94 -3.18
N ALA A 272 0.40 28.21 -2.08
CA ALA A 272 0.78 26.81 -2.11
C ALA A 272 -0.32 25.93 -2.75
N GLY A 273 -1.58 26.19 -2.42
CA GLY A 273 -2.75 25.53 -3.01
C GLY A 273 -2.84 25.69 -4.53
N MET A 274 -2.53 26.87 -5.06
CA MET A 274 -2.46 27.11 -6.51
C MET A 274 -1.38 26.24 -7.17
N GLY A 275 -0.22 26.08 -6.52
CA GLY A 275 0.85 25.18 -7.00
C GLY A 275 0.38 23.73 -7.11
N ILE A 276 -0.31 23.25 -6.07
CA ILE A 276 -0.89 21.90 -6.01
C ILE A 276 -1.92 21.66 -7.13
N VAL A 277 -2.89 22.56 -7.27
CA VAL A 277 -3.96 22.46 -8.29
C VAL A 277 -3.39 22.50 -9.70
N THR A 278 -2.37 23.34 -9.93
CA THR A 278 -1.69 23.44 -11.21
C THR A 278 -0.90 22.17 -11.53
N SER A 279 -0.16 21.60 -10.57
CA SER A 279 0.56 20.33 -10.75
C SER A 279 -0.37 19.17 -11.05
N LEU A 280 -1.39 18.96 -10.21
CA LEU A 280 -2.39 17.89 -10.40
C LEU A 280 -3.06 18.01 -11.77
N GLY A 281 -3.52 19.21 -12.14
CA GLY A 281 -4.14 19.44 -13.43
C GLY A 281 -3.20 19.20 -14.62
N MET A 282 -1.93 19.60 -14.53
CA MET A 282 -0.94 19.39 -15.60
C MET A 282 -0.64 17.91 -15.81
N LEU A 283 -0.38 17.17 -14.73
CA LEU A 283 -0.01 15.75 -14.81
C LEU A 283 -1.18 14.87 -15.23
N MET A 284 -2.40 15.20 -14.81
CA MET A 284 -3.61 14.53 -15.31
C MET A 284 -3.83 14.79 -16.82
N LEU A 285 -3.49 15.98 -17.34
CA LEU A 285 -3.52 16.25 -18.79
C LEU A 285 -2.50 15.39 -19.56
N PHE A 286 -1.34 15.09 -18.96
CA PHE A 286 -0.36 14.15 -19.52
C PHE A 286 -0.72 12.67 -19.31
N ARG A 287 -1.94 12.38 -18.84
CA ARG A 287 -2.46 11.02 -18.59
C ARG A 287 -1.63 10.23 -17.58
N MET A 288 -1.05 10.91 -16.60
CA MET A 288 -0.45 10.22 -15.46
C MET A 288 -1.54 9.67 -14.54
N PRO A 289 -1.52 8.37 -14.17
CA PRO A 289 -2.53 7.80 -13.30
C PRO A 289 -2.51 8.45 -11.91
N PHE A 290 -3.68 8.55 -11.30
CA PHE A 290 -3.83 9.03 -9.93
C PHE A 290 -3.87 7.85 -8.96
N SER A 291 -3.02 7.87 -7.93
CA SER A 291 -2.96 6.87 -6.86
C SER A 291 -3.41 7.51 -5.54
N ASP A 292 -4.03 6.74 -4.66
CA ASP A 292 -4.57 7.25 -3.40
C ASP A 292 -3.50 7.87 -2.48
N ILE A 293 -2.24 7.46 -2.61
CA ILE A 293 -1.08 8.03 -1.89
C ILE A 293 -0.83 9.50 -2.26
N VAL A 294 -1.18 9.91 -3.48
CA VAL A 294 -1.07 11.32 -3.93
C VAL A 294 -1.96 12.24 -3.08
N SER A 295 -2.99 11.71 -2.42
CA SER A 295 -3.88 12.49 -1.53
C SER A 295 -3.15 13.10 -0.32
N VAL A 296 -1.96 12.61 0.05
CA VAL A 296 -1.14 13.17 1.15
C VAL A 296 -0.28 14.35 0.67
N MET A 297 -0.01 14.46 -0.64
CA MET A 297 0.84 15.51 -1.22
C MET A 297 0.44 16.95 -0.83
N PRO A 298 -0.85 17.34 -0.81
CA PRO A 298 -1.24 18.73 -0.49
C PRO A 298 -0.74 19.19 0.87
N PHE A 299 -0.73 18.31 1.88
CA PHE A 299 -0.25 18.66 3.22
C PHE A 299 1.24 18.97 3.22
N LEU A 300 2.04 18.14 2.54
CA LEU A 300 3.49 18.33 2.41
C LEU A 300 3.82 19.65 1.69
N VAL A 301 3.18 19.91 0.55
CA VAL A 301 3.48 21.10 -0.27
C VAL A 301 3.03 22.39 0.43
N VAL A 302 1.92 22.38 1.15
CA VAL A 302 1.50 23.54 1.96
C VAL A 302 2.48 23.83 3.08
N ALA A 303 3.02 22.81 3.76
CA ALA A 303 4.02 23.01 4.81
C ALA A 303 5.28 23.70 4.25
N VAL A 304 5.80 23.25 3.11
CA VAL A 304 6.93 23.89 2.41
C VAL A 304 6.57 25.31 1.95
N GLY A 305 5.38 25.52 1.42
CA GLY A 305 4.92 26.84 0.97
C GLY A 305 4.83 27.88 2.10
N ILE A 306 4.40 27.46 3.29
CA ILE A 306 4.29 28.33 4.46
C ILE A 306 5.65 28.73 5.02
N ASP A 307 6.62 27.81 5.01
CA ASP A 307 8.00 28.13 5.39
C ASP A 307 8.57 29.25 4.52
N ASN A 308 8.43 29.12 3.19
CA ASN A 308 8.86 30.14 2.22
C ASN A 308 8.13 31.48 2.40
N MET A 309 6.84 31.44 2.72
CA MET A 309 6.05 32.62 3.03
C MET A 309 6.58 33.35 4.27
N PHE A 310 6.85 32.62 5.36
CA PHE A 310 7.39 33.21 6.57
C PHE A 310 8.78 33.78 6.39
N LEU A 311 9.63 33.10 5.62
CA LEU A 311 10.96 33.58 5.27
C LEU A 311 10.90 34.94 4.55
N MET A 312 9.99 35.10 3.58
CA MET A 312 9.78 36.39 2.90
C MET A 312 9.22 37.48 3.82
N ILE A 313 8.27 37.13 4.70
CA ILE A 313 7.71 38.08 5.68
C ILE A 313 8.79 38.53 6.68
N ALA A 314 9.66 37.61 7.11
CA ALA A 314 10.77 37.93 8.00
C ALA A 314 11.81 38.82 7.31
N ALA A 315 12.15 38.53 6.05
CA ALA A 315 13.10 39.33 5.28
C ALA A 315 12.60 40.76 5.07
N ILE A 316 11.33 40.97 4.68
CA ILE A 316 10.80 42.33 4.49
C ILE A 316 10.74 43.11 5.81
N ARG A 317 10.56 42.44 6.96
CA ARG A 317 10.56 43.08 8.29
C ARG A 317 11.94 43.57 8.72
N ARG A 318 13.02 42.99 8.19
CA ARG A 318 14.40 43.45 8.43
C ARG A 318 14.79 44.67 7.60
N THR A 319 14.04 44.98 6.54
CA THR A 319 14.28 46.18 5.70
C THR A 319 13.81 47.45 6.41
N SER A 320 14.51 48.57 6.19
CA SER A 320 14.12 49.87 6.76
C SER A 320 12.76 50.34 6.23
N ARG A 321 11.85 50.72 7.12
CA ARG A 321 10.50 51.20 6.75
C ARG A 321 10.53 52.57 6.04
N CYS A 322 11.63 53.30 6.14
CA CYS A 322 11.82 54.62 5.52
C CYS A 322 12.10 54.53 4.01
N LEU A 323 12.55 53.37 3.50
CA LEU A 323 12.89 53.18 2.11
C LEU A 323 11.64 53.08 1.20
N PRO A 324 11.74 53.49 -0.08
CA PRO A 324 10.70 53.22 -1.07
C PRO A 324 10.35 51.73 -1.16
N VAL A 325 9.07 51.42 -1.42
CA VAL A 325 8.59 50.02 -1.47
C VAL A 325 9.36 49.16 -2.48
N ALA A 326 9.76 49.74 -3.61
CA ALA A 326 10.53 49.04 -4.63
C ALA A 326 11.92 48.61 -4.12
N GLU A 327 12.59 49.49 -3.38
CA GLU A 327 13.93 49.24 -2.83
C GLU A 327 13.87 48.22 -1.68
N ARG A 328 12.89 48.36 -0.77
CA ARG A 328 12.62 47.35 0.28
C ARG A 328 12.35 45.97 -0.31
N MET A 329 11.58 45.91 -1.39
CA MET A 329 11.29 44.63 -2.04
C MET A 329 12.55 44.06 -2.71
N GLY A 330 13.38 44.92 -3.32
CA GLY A 330 14.67 44.52 -3.88
C GLY A 330 15.60 43.91 -2.83
N GLU A 331 15.76 44.56 -1.68
CA GLU A 331 16.53 44.04 -0.55
C GLU A 331 15.96 42.72 -0.03
N CYS A 332 14.64 42.67 0.21
CA CYS A 332 13.95 41.45 0.66
C CYS A 332 14.14 40.28 -0.30
N MET A 333 14.04 40.50 -1.61
CA MET A 333 14.23 39.46 -2.61
C MET A 333 15.69 39.03 -2.72
N SER A 334 16.65 39.95 -2.55
CA SER A 334 18.07 39.61 -2.61
C SER A 334 18.51 38.63 -1.52
N ASP A 335 17.85 38.65 -0.36
CA ASP A 335 18.08 37.71 0.75
C ASP A 335 17.16 36.47 0.65
N ALA A 336 15.83 36.69 0.64
CA ALA A 336 14.87 35.59 0.72
C ALA A 336 14.81 34.71 -0.53
N ALA A 337 14.91 35.29 -1.74
CA ALA A 337 14.72 34.51 -2.97
C ALA A 337 15.85 33.49 -3.18
N VAL A 338 17.08 33.80 -2.74
CA VAL A 338 18.22 32.87 -2.82
C VAL A 338 17.98 31.66 -1.93
N ALA A 339 17.56 31.88 -0.69
CA ALA A 339 17.26 30.80 0.25
C ALA A 339 16.07 29.93 -0.21
N ILE A 340 15.02 30.55 -0.76
CA ILE A 340 13.84 29.84 -1.32
C ILE A 340 14.22 29.04 -2.57
N LEU A 341 15.10 29.58 -3.43
CA LEU A 341 15.57 28.86 -4.61
C LEU A 341 16.38 27.62 -4.21
N ILE A 342 17.25 27.74 -3.21
CA ILE A 342 18.05 26.61 -2.71
C ILE A 342 17.13 25.51 -2.20
N THR A 343 16.20 25.85 -1.30
CA THR A 343 15.25 24.88 -0.70
C THR A 343 14.35 24.24 -1.75
N ALA A 344 13.73 25.02 -2.64
CA ALA A 344 12.90 24.48 -3.71
C ALA A 344 13.69 23.58 -4.68
N SER A 345 14.95 23.94 -4.98
CA SER A 345 15.82 23.12 -5.83
C SER A 345 16.24 21.82 -5.15
N THR A 346 16.60 21.86 -3.86
CA THR A 346 16.95 20.65 -3.11
C THR A 346 15.76 19.71 -2.96
N ASP A 347 14.56 20.25 -2.73
CA ASP A 347 13.34 19.46 -2.66
C ASP A 347 13.01 18.84 -4.02
N ALA A 348 13.05 19.62 -5.09
CA ALA A 348 12.81 19.13 -6.45
C ALA A 348 13.81 18.03 -6.85
N LEU A 349 15.09 18.16 -6.46
CA LEU A 349 16.10 17.12 -6.67
C LEU A 349 15.84 15.87 -5.83
N SER A 350 15.45 16.03 -4.56
CA SER A 350 15.10 14.92 -3.67
C SER A 350 13.92 14.11 -4.23
N PHE A 351 12.84 14.79 -4.65
CA PHE A 351 11.73 14.13 -5.33
C PHE A 351 12.10 13.61 -6.71
N GLY A 352 13.03 14.25 -7.41
CA GLY A 352 13.60 13.76 -8.67
C GLY A 352 14.32 12.42 -8.50
N VAL A 353 15.13 12.26 -7.45
CA VAL A 353 15.75 10.98 -7.09
C VAL A 353 14.70 9.95 -6.71
N GLY A 354 13.70 10.35 -5.93
CA GLY A 354 12.56 9.49 -5.58
C GLY A 354 11.77 9.00 -6.80
N ALA A 355 11.67 9.82 -7.86
CA ALA A 355 11.02 9.46 -9.11
C ALA A 355 11.78 8.40 -9.93
N ILE A 356 13.05 8.09 -9.63
CA ILE A 356 13.81 7.03 -10.32
C ILE A 356 13.46 5.63 -9.76
N THR A 357 12.67 5.56 -8.68
CA THR A 357 12.25 4.28 -8.08
C THR A 357 11.47 3.40 -9.05
N THR A 358 11.63 2.08 -8.92
CA THR A 358 10.93 1.09 -9.73
C THR A 358 9.51 0.80 -9.25
N LEU A 359 9.15 1.27 -8.04
CA LEU A 359 7.81 1.11 -7.45
C LEU A 359 6.84 2.19 -7.98
N PRO A 360 5.78 1.83 -8.72
CA PRO A 360 4.89 2.80 -9.35
C PRO A 360 4.24 3.78 -8.38
N ALA A 361 3.79 3.31 -7.21
CA ALA A 361 3.18 4.17 -6.20
C ALA A 361 4.08 5.36 -5.80
N VAL A 362 5.35 5.07 -5.48
CA VAL A 362 6.33 6.07 -5.03
C VAL A 362 6.75 6.95 -6.20
N HIS A 363 6.98 6.36 -7.38
CA HIS A 363 7.30 7.11 -8.60
C HIS A 363 6.22 8.16 -8.90
N ILE A 364 4.94 7.76 -8.91
CA ILE A 364 3.81 8.64 -9.15
C ILE A 364 3.79 9.77 -8.11
N PHE A 365 3.84 9.42 -6.82
CA PHE A 365 3.85 10.41 -5.73
C PHE A 365 4.99 11.43 -5.85
N CYS A 366 6.22 10.98 -6.14
CA CYS A 366 7.39 11.84 -6.27
C CYS A 366 7.28 12.79 -7.47
N VAL A 367 6.80 12.34 -8.62
CA VAL A 367 6.59 13.21 -9.80
C VAL A 367 5.53 14.28 -9.51
N TYR A 368 4.38 13.89 -8.93
CA TYR A 368 3.32 14.83 -8.55
C TYR A 368 3.83 15.90 -7.57
N THR A 369 4.56 15.49 -6.55
CA THR A 369 5.10 16.38 -5.51
C THR A 369 6.20 17.29 -6.04
N GLY A 370 7.14 16.76 -6.85
CA GLY A 370 8.21 17.56 -7.44
C GLY A 370 7.70 18.67 -8.36
N VAL A 371 6.72 18.37 -9.21
CA VAL A 371 6.07 19.36 -10.08
C VAL A 371 5.27 20.38 -9.26
N ALA A 372 4.61 19.95 -8.18
CA ALA A 372 3.89 20.85 -7.28
C ALA A 372 4.82 21.85 -6.58
N ILE A 373 5.99 21.40 -6.13
CA ILE A 373 7.01 22.28 -5.50
C ILE A 373 7.59 23.26 -6.53
N ALA A 374 7.85 22.82 -7.75
CA ALA A 374 8.31 23.71 -8.82
C ALA A 374 7.29 24.83 -9.11
N PHE A 375 5.99 24.50 -9.21
CA PHE A 375 4.95 25.52 -9.40
C PHE A 375 4.74 26.38 -8.14
N ALA A 376 4.81 25.80 -6.95
CA ALA A 376 4.74 26.55 -5.69
C ALA A 376 5.87 27.59 -5.61
N PHE A 377 7.09 27.24 -6.03
CA PHE A 377 8.21 28.17 -6.15
C PHE A 377 7.92 29.31 -7.14
N ILE A 378 7.44 28.99 -8.35
CA ILE A 378 7.09 30.00 -9.37
C ILE A 378 6.04 30.97 -8.82
N TYR A 379 4.99 30.47 -8.17
CA TYR A 379 3.96 31.32 -7.58
C TYR A 379 4.48 32.10 -6.37
N GLN A 380 5.40 31.54 -5.58
CA GLN A 380 6.02 32.24 -4.46
C GLN A 380 6.77 33.51 -4.93
N ILE A 381 7.62 33.39 -5.96
CA ILE A 381 8.42 34.52 -6.46
C ILE A 381 7.64 35.50 -7.34
N THR A 382 6.47 35.11 -7.86
CA THR A 382 5.63 35.95 -8.73
C THR A 382 4.40 36.48 -7.99
N PHE A 383 3.43 35.60 -7.74
CA PHE A 383 2.14 35.92 -7.14
C PHE A 383 2.29 36.40 -5.69
N PHE A 384 2.96 35.62 -4.84
CA PHE A 384 3.12 35.99 -3.44
C PHE A 384 4.02 37.22 -3.26
N ALA A 385 5.09 37.33 -4.05
CA ALA A 385 5.91 38.54 -4.11
C ALA A 385 5.09 39.80 -4.48
N ALA A 386 4.19 39.71 -5.46
CA ALA A 386 3.30 40.81 -5.82
C ALA A 386 2.33 41.18 -4.69
N LEU A 387 1.78 40.18 -3.99
CA LEU A 387 0.96 40.41 -2.79
C LEU A 387 1.76 41.11 -1.69
N LEU A 388 3.00 40.68 -1.44
CA LEU A 388 3.87 41.30 -0.45
C LEU A 388 4.11 42.79 -0.76
N VAL A 389 4.28 43.15 -2.03
CA VAL A 389 4.37 44.56 -2.46
C VAL A 389 3.09 45.33 -2.14
N LEU A 390 1.90 44.75 -2.38
CA LEU A 390 0.62 45.39 -2.06
C LEU A 390 0.48 45.66 -0.56
N PHE A 391 0.77 44.66 0.28
CA PHE A 391 0.74 44.82 1.74
C PHE A 391 1.80 45.81 2.24
N THR A 392 2.97 45.88 1.60
CA THR A 392 4.00 46.86 1.94
C THR A 392 3.61 48.29 1.52
N LYS A 393 2.82 48.46 0.44
CA LYS A 393 2.21 49.75 0.10
C LYS A 393 1.15 50.17 1.13
N LEU A 394 0.37 49.24 1.65
CA LEU A 394 -0.59 49.51 2.74
C LEU A 394 0.14 49.94 4.02
N GLU A 395 1.23 49.24 4.36
CA GLU A 395 2.12 49.59 5.48
C GLU A 395 2.67 51.01 5.34
N LYS A 396 3.17 51.38 4.14
CA LYS A 396 3.66 52.75 3.85
C LYS A 396 2.56 53.80 3.96
N ASN A 397 1.32 53.46 3.61
CA ASN A 397 0.18 54.36 3.68
C ASN A 397 -0.48 54.41 5.06
N GLU A 398 0.11 53.76 6.08
CA GLU A 398 -0.39 53.69 7.44
C GLU A 398 -1.83 53.17 7.52
N ARG A 399 -2.14 52.16 6.70
CA ARG A 399 -3.44 51.52 6.68
C ARG A 399 -3.38 50.17 7.40
N ASN A 400 -4.44 49.89 8.12
CA ASN A 400 -4.67 48.59 8.73
C ASN A 400 -4.70 47.53 7.64
N THR A 401 -3.89 46.49 7.78
CA THR A 401 -3.78 45.40 6.78
C THR A 401 -5.04 44.56 6.66
N VAL A 402 -5.93 44.58 7.66
CA VAL A 402 -7.20 43.84 7.67
C VAL A 402 -8.37 44.70 7.20
N SER A 403 -8.54 45.89 7.77
CA SER A 403 -9.71 46.74 7.48
C SER A 403 -9.47 47.79 6.39
N GLY A 404 -8.22 48.04 6.00
CA GLY A 404 -7.84 49.07 5.02
C GLY A 404 -8.01 50.52 5.50
N LEU A 405 -8.48 50.73 6.73
CA LEU A 405 -8.65 52.05 7.36
C LEU A 405 -7.30 52.62 7.81
N LYS A 406 -7.17 53.95 7.88
CA LYS A 406 -5.96 54.58 8.44
C LYS A 406 -5.80 54.23 9.92
N THR A 407 -4.59 53.81 10.31
CA THR A 407 -4.27 53.47 11.70
C THR A 407 -4.10 54.71 12.55
N VAL A 408 -4.52 54.63 13.81
CA VAL A 408 -4.28 55.64 14.84
C VAL A 408 -2.84 55.49 15.34
N PRO A 409 -2.03 56.56 15.38
CA PRO A 409 -0.65 56.50 15.81
C PRO A 409 -0.52 56.14 17.30
N GLU A 410 0.60 55.52 17.66
CA GLU A 410 0.96 55.12 19.03
C GLU A 410 0.91 56.27 20.05
N THR A 411 1.21 57.50 19.62
CA THR A 411 1.16 58.72 20.45
C THR A 411 -0.24 59.04 20.98
N ASP A 412 -1.28 58.66 20.22
CA ASP A 412 -2.68 58.99 20.52
C ASP A 412 -3.39 57.85 21.27
N MET A 413 -2.63 56.84 21.73
CA MET A 413 -3.15 55.66 22.45
C MET A 413 -4.01 56.04 23.67
N LYS A 414 -3.68 57.13 24.37
CA LYS A 414 -4.44 57.61 25.54
C LYS A 414 -5.80 58.24 25.17
N ILE A 415 -5.96 58.71 23.94
CA ILE A 415 -7.16 59.42 23.46
C ILE A 415 -8.10 58.49 22.67
N ALA A 416 -7.58 57.37 22.16
CA ALA A 416 -8.35 56.41 21.35
C ALA A 416 -9.45 55.66 22.13
N THR A 417 -10.57 55.39 21.46
CA THR A 417 -11.68 54.55 21.98
C THR A 417 -11.24 53.09 22.16
N TRP A 418 -11.85 52.33 23.07
CA TRP A 418 -11.50 50.91 23.32
C TRP A 418 -11.49 50.04 22.04
N SER A 419 -12.45 50.24 21.14
CA SER A 419 -12.48 49.53 19.84
C SER A 419 -11.32 49.93 18.92
N GLN A 420 -10.94 51.21 18.89
CA GLN A 420 -9.77 51.69 18.14
C GLN A 420 -8.46 51.20 18.77
N ARG A 421 -8.43 51.04 20.10
CA ARG A 421 -7.28 50.50 20.83
C ARG A 421 -6.98 49.04 20.52
N ILE A 422 -8.00 48.26 20.24
CA ILE A 422 -7.83 46.84 19.93
C ILE A 422 -7.63 46.61 18.43
N PHE A 423 -8.33 47.36 17.58
CA PHE A 423 -8.43 47.03 16.16
C PHE A 423 -7.74 48.00 15.19
N ASN A 424 -7.27 49.18 15.61
CA ASN A 424 -6.78 50.21 14.68
C ASN A 424 -5.50 50.96 15.11
N LEU A 425 -4.73 50.51 16.10
CA LEU A 425 -3.39 51.06 16.35
C LEU A 425 -2.38 50.65 15.29
N GLY A 426 -1.43 51.54 14.99
CA GLY A 426 -0.26 51.21 14.19
C GLY A 426 0.92 52.14 14.49
N SER A 427 2.13 51.60 14.48
CA SER A 427 3.34 52.41 14.65
C SER A 427 3.69 53.15 13.36
N ARG A 428 4.21 54.38 13.48
CA ARG A 428 4.68 55.17 12.35
C ARG A 428 6.20 55.12 12.24
N PRO A 429 6.76 55.09 11.02
CA PRO A 429 8.21 55.22 10.85
C PRO A 429 8.65 56.66 11.18
N ASP A 430 9.62 56.78 12.09
CA ASP A 430 10.26 58.06 12.44
C ASP A 430 11.30 58.42 11.36
N PRO A 431 11.05 59.42 10.50
CA PRO A 431 11.99 59.78 9.42
C PRO A 431 13.32 60.36 9.95
N VAL A 432 13.37 60.78 11.22
CA VAL A 432 14.54 61.41 11.85
C VAL A 432 15.59 60.38 12.30
N LYS A 433 15.19 59.11 12.55
CA LYS A 433 16.11 58.06 13.02
C LYS A 433 16.84 57.33 11.89
N GLY A 434 16.48 57.56 10.61
CA GLY A 434 17.13 56.98 9.44
C GLY A 434 16.86 55.49 9.20
N ASN A 435 16.93 54.66 10.26
CA ASN A 435 16.66 53.22 10.24
C ASN A 435 15.56 52.87 11.25
N ASP A 436 14.31 52.77 10.80
CA ASP A 436 13.20 52.25 11.62
C ASP A 436 12.98 50.75 11.32
N ILE A 437 13.71 49.91 12.05
CA ILE A 437 13.56 48.44 12.03
C ILE A 437 12.94 48.04 13.36
N LYS A 438 11.69 47.60 13.34
CA LYS A 438 11.04 47.04 14.53
C LYS A 438 11.32 45.53 14.62
N GLU A 439 12.11 45.14 15.61
CA GLU A 439 12.42 43.74 15.87
C GLU A 439 11.24 43.03 16.53
N ALA A 440 10.91 41.83 16.05
CA ALA A 440 9.92 40.98 16.72
C ALA A 440 10.53 40.37 18.01
N ALA A 441 9.67 40.03 18.97
CA ALA A 441 10.08 39.47 20.26
C ALA A 441 10.91 38.16 20.15
N ILE A 442 10.63 37.32 19.14
CA ILE A 442 11.33 36.04 18.93
C ILE A 442 12.81 36.24 18.52
N PRO A 443 13.14 37.06 17.50
CA PRO A 443 14.52 37.45 17.22
C PRO A 443 15.30 37.97 18.43
N GLY A 444 14.68 38.77 19.29
CA GLY A 444 15.29 39.26 20.53
C GLY A 444 15.69 38.12 21.46
N PHE A 445 14.79 37.15 21.70
CA PHE A 445 15.12 35.95 22.49
C PHE A 445 16.30 35.16 21.92
N PHE A 446 16.33 34.97 20.60
CA PHE A 446 17.43 34.22 19.96
C PHE A 446 18.77 34.96 20.04
N ARG A 447 18.77 36.29 19.85
CA ARG A 447 19.98 37.11 19.92
C ARG A 447 20.49 37.27 21.35
N ASP A 448 19.60 37.55 22.30
CA ASP A 448 19.98 38.04 23.62
C ASP A 448 20.12 36.90 24.64
N TRP A 449 19.40 35.78 24.47
CA TRP A 449 19.43 34.65 25.40
C TRP A 449 20.00 33.37 24.79
N TYR A 450 19.49 32.93 23.64
CA TYR A 450 19.89 31.65 23.03
C TYR A 450 21.33 31.68 22.47
N ALA A 451 21.68 32.69 21.67
CA ALA A 451 22.99 32.77 21.05
C ALA A 451 24.14 32.88 22.06
N PRO A 452 24.07 33.72 23.12
CA PRO A 452 25.11 33.78 24.15
C PRO A 452 25.25 32.48 24.93
N LEU A 453 24.13 31.78 25.21
CA LEU A 453 24.13 30.46 25.85
C LEU A 453 24.89 29.43 25.00
N LEU A 454 24.61 29.37 23.70
CA LEU A 454 25.26 28.42 22.78
C LEU A 454 26.74 28.76 22.52
N MET A 455 27.10 30.05 22.51
CA MET A 455 28.47 30.51 22.30
C MET A 455 29.38 30.28 23.50
N ASN A 456 28.84 29.94 24.68
CA ASN A 456 29.65 29.53 25.82
C ASN A 456 30.44 28.24 25.52
N ARG A 457 31.76 28.28 25.72
CA ARG A 457 32.68 27.18 25.40
C ARG A 457 32.28 25.85 26.04
N VAL A 458 31.78 25.88 27.28
CA VAL A 458 31.35 24.68 28.01
C VAL A 458 30.08 24.09 27.39
N VAL A 459 29.07 24.94 27.15
CA VAL A 459 27.79 24.52 26.54
C VAL A 459 28.02 23.97 25.14
N ARG A 460 28.88 24.61 24.35
CA ARG A 460 29.27 24.11 23.02
C ARG A 460 29.93 22.74 23.10
N GLY A 461 30.81 22.52 24.08
CA GLY A 461 31.44 21.21 24.31
C GLY A 461 30.42 20.13 24.68
N ILE A 462 29.48 20.46 25.58
CA ILE A 462 28.40 19.54 25.98
C ILE A 462 27.47 19.23 24.79
N ALA A 463 27.07 20.24 24.02
CA ALA A 463 26.22 20.06 22.85
C ALA A 463 26.88 19.16 21.79
N LEU A 464 28.18 19.32 21.57
CA LEU A 464 28.94 18.48 20.64
C LEU A 464 29.06 17.04 21.17
N MET A 465 29.33 16.86 22.45
CA MET A 465 29.33 15.53 23.09
C MET A 465 27.95 14.87 22.95
N TRP A 466 26.87 15.60 23.21
CA TRP A 466 25.51 15.10 23.07
C TRP A 466 25.18 14.70 21.63
N TYR A 467 25.63 15.50 20.65
CA TYR A 467 25.46 15.17 19.24
C TYR A 467 26.23 13.90 18.84
N ILE A 468 27.45 13.70 19.36
CA ILE A 468 28.20 12.45 19.13
C ILE A 468 27.46 11.26 19.74
N ILE A 469 26.94 11.38 20.96
CA ILE A 469 26.14 10.33 21.60
C ILE A 469 24.91 10.00 20.74
N TYR A 470 24.18 11.04 20.28
CA TYR A 470 23.05 10.88 19.37
C TYR A 470 23.46 10.14 18.08
N LEU A 471 24.59 10.49 17.46
CA LEU A 471 25.08 9.80 16.26
C LEU A 471 25.41 8.32 16.52
N ILE A 472 25.99 7.99 17.67
CA ILE A 472 26.27 6.60 18.05
C ILE A 472 24.95 5.81 18.19
N PHE A 473 23.96 6.37 18.87
CA PHE A 473 22.64 5.74 19.00
C PHE A 473 21.91 5.63 17.66
N ALA A 474 21.99 6.66 16.80
CA ALA A 474 21.41 6.61 15.47
C ALA A 474 22.07 5.53 14.60
N TYR A 475 23.40 5.41 14.63
CA TYR A 475 24.13 4.34 13.95
C TYR A 475 23.73 2.95 14.46
N TYR A 476 23.61 2.78 15.78
CA TYR A 476 23.10 1.54 16.37
C TYR A 476 21.65 1.26 15.96
N GLY A 477 20.80 2.29 15.84
CA GLY A 477 19.44 2.14 15.34
C GLY A 477 19.40 1.63 13.89
N VAL A 478 20.27 2.15 13.03
CA VAL A 478 20.38 1.72 11.62
C VAL A 478 20.77 0.26 11.50
N THR A 479 21.64 -0.28 12.38
CA THR A 479 22.02 -1.70 12.35
C THR A 479 20.91 -2.65 12.80
N GLN A 480 19.85 -2.15 13.43
CA GLN A 480 18.69 -2.93 13.91
C GLN A 480 17.46 -2.82 13.00
N ILE A 481 17.54 -2.07 11.89
CA ILE A 481 16.43 -1.94 10.95
C ILE A 481 16.15 -3.30 10.32
N LYS A 482 14.93 -3.81 10.53
CA LYS A 482 14.43 -5.00 9.85
C LYS A 482 13.85 -4.60 8.50
N GLU A 483 14.34 -5.23 7.44
CA GLU A 483 13.82 -5.04 6.10
C GLU A 483 12.49 -5.78 5.92
N GLY A 484 11.48 -5.09 5.38
CA GLY A 484 10.19 -5.68 5.07
C GLY A 484 9.03 -4.77 5.43
N LEU A 485 7.99 -4.80 4.59
CA LEU A 485 6.73 -4.14 4.86
C LEU A 485 5.66 -5.22 5.02
N GLU A 486 5.27 -5.49 6.25
CA GLU A 486 4.16 -6.41 6.51
C GLU A 486 2.85 -5.78 6.02
N PRO A 487 2.04 -6.49 5.21
CA PRO A 487 0.78 -5.96 4.68
C PRO A 487 -0.17 -5.44 5.77
N ILE A 488 -0.10 -6.02 6.98
CA ILE A 488 -0.91 -5.62 8.13
C ILE A 488 -0.67 -4.17 8.56
N ASN A 489 0.53 -3.62 8.32
CA ASN A 489 0.89 -2.24 8.67
C ASN A 489 0.34 -1.21 7.69
N LEU A 490 -0.20 -1.65 6.55
CA LEU A 490 -0.85 -0.78 5.56
C LEU A 490 -2.35 -0.59 5.84
N LEU A 491 -2.91 -1.44 6.69
CA LEU A 491 -4.34 -1.46 7.01
C LEU A 491 -4.66 -0.47 8.14
N VAL A 492 -5.92 0.00 8.16
CA VAL A 492 -6.44 0.80 9.28
C VAL A 492 -6.52 -0.09 10.53
N GLU A 493 -6.27 0.45 11.73
CA GLU A 493 -6.19 -0.31 12.99
C GLU A 493 -7.41 -1.21 13.29
N ASP A 494 -8.60 -0.82 12.84
CA ASP A 494 -9.87 -1.53 13.01
C ASP A 494 -10.30 -2.35 11.78
N SER A 495 -9.37 -2.62 10.85
CA SER A 495 -9.65 -3.41 9.64
C SER A 495 -9.96 -4.88 9.97
N TYR A 496 -10.97 -5.44 9.29
CA TYR A 496 -11.35 -6.85 9.38
C TYR A 496 -10.28 -7.80 8.80
N ALA A 497 -9.36 -7.28 7.98
CA ALA A 497 -8.30 -8.07 7.37
C ALA A 497 -7.13 -8.36 8.33
N ILE A 498 -6.91 -7.50 9.34
CA ILE A 498 -5.87 -7.68 10.38
C ILE A 498 -5.99 -9.04 11.08
N PRO A 499 -7.15 -9.42 11.67
CA PRO A 499 -7.28 -10.74 12.30
C PRO A 499 -7.12 -11.89 11.31
N HIS A 500 -7.52 -11.70 10.04
CA HIS A 500 -7.31 -12.72 9.00
C HIS A 500 -5.82 -12.98 8.75
N TYR A 501 -5.02 -11.93 8.55
CA TYR A 501 -3.57 -12.05 8.38
C TYR A 501 -2.88 -12.69 9.59
N LYS A 502 -3.28 -12.33 10.81
CA LYS A 502 -2.75 -12.94 12.04
C LYS A 502 -3.04 -14.44 12.12
N LEU A 503 -4.24 -14.88 11.72
CA LEU A 503 -4.56 -16.30 11.68
C LEU A 503 -3.76 -17.04 10.61
N LEU A 504 -3.56 -16.43 9.44
CA LEU A 504 -2.73 -16.98 8.38
C LEU A 504 -1.28 -17.21 8.87
N GLN A 505 -0.72 -16.21 9.56
CA GLN A 505 0.61 -16.26 10.15
C GLN A 505 0.77 -17.34 11.23
N ASN A 506 -0.19 -17.42 12.15
CA ASN A 506 -0.09 -18.31 13.29
C ASN A 506 -0.35 -19.78 12.93
N TYR A 507 -1.29 -20.04 12.02
CA TYR A 507 -1.82 -21.39 11.79
C TYR A 507 -1.44 -22.01 10.45
N PHE A 508 -1.20 -21.23 9.40
CA PHE A 508 -1.04 -21.74 8.03
C PHE A 508 0.38 -21.56 7.48
N TRP A 509 1.08 -20.47 7.81
CA TRP A 509 2.43 -20.20 7.29
C TRP A 509 3.51 -21.19 7.76
N LYS A 510 3.24 -22.05 8.75
CA LYS A 510 4.17 -23.11 9.19
C LYS A 510 4.54 -24.09 8.06
N TYR A 511 3.57 -24.43 7.20
CA TYR A 511 3.78 -25.32 6.06
C TYR A 511 4.00 -24.56 4.73
N GLY A 512 3.93 -23.23 4.77
CA GLY A 512 4.22 -22.35 3.64
C GLY A 512 3.16 -22.37 2.53
N ALA A 513 3.36 -21.49 1.55
CA ALA A 513 2.60 -21.49 0.31
C ALA A 513 3.13 -22.57 -0.65
N THR A 514 2.27 -23.09 -1.52
CA THR A 514 2.66 -24.03 -2.57
C THR A 514 3.50 -23.31 -3.62
N LEU A 515 4.73 -23.78 -3.85
CA LEU A 515 5.59 -23.29 -4.93
C LEU A 515 5.36 -24.12 -6.19
N GLN A 516 5.05 -23.46 -7.30
CA GLN A 516 4.99 -24.09 -8.61
C GLN A 516 6.29 -23.79 -9.36
N VAL A 517 6.97 -24.84 -9.79
CA VAL A 517 8.20 -24.74 -10.59
C VAL A 517 7.86 -25.15 -12.01
N VAL A 518 8.03 -24.22 -12.95
CA VAL A 518 7.73 -24.42 -14.37
C VAL A 518 9.03 -24.40 -15.17
N VAL A 519 9.21 -25.40 -16.04
CA VAL A 519 10.37 -25.49 -16.93
C VAL A 519 9.96 -24.97 -18.30
N ASN A 520 10.53 -23.84 -18.73
CA ASN A 520 10.11 -23.16 -19.96
C ASN A 520 10.56 -23.88 -21.24
N ASN A 521 11.77 -24.44 -21.23
CA ASN A 521 12.33 -25.21 -22.36
C ASN A 521 12.84 -26.54 -21.81
N ALA A 522 12.02 -27.59 -21.92
CA ALA A 522 12.36 -28.89 -21.37
C ALA A 522 13.36 -29.62 -22.28
N PRO A 523 14.36 -30.32 -21.74
CA PRO A 523 15.21 -31.19 -22.54
C PRO A 523 14.41 -32.41 -23.02
N ASP A 524 14.84 -33.05 -24.10
CA ASP A 524 14.17 -34.26 -24.58
C ASP A 524 14.18 -35.38 -23.53
N LEU A 525 12.99 -35.77 -23.07
CA LEU A 525 12.75 -36.75 -22.02
C LEU A 525 12.79 -38.21 -22.52
N ARG A 526 12.93 -38.44 -23.83
CA ARG A 526 13.28 -39.77 -24.35
C ARG A 526 14.62 -40.25 -23.80
N ASN A 527 15.56 -39.33 -23.56
CA ASN A 527 16.86 -39.64 -23.01
C ASN A 527 16.78 -39.82 -21.48
N SER A 528 17.19 -40.99 -20.99
CA SER A 528 17.22 -41.31 -19.56
C SER A 528 18.08 -40.33 -18.74
N THR A 529 19.18 -39.82 -19.31
CA THR A 529 20.05 -38.84 -18.64
C THR A 529 19.37 -37.50 -18.41
N SER A 530 18.55 -37.03 -19.36
CA SER A 530 17.72 -35.82 -19.20
C SER A 530 16.71 -35.98 -18.08
N ARG A 531 16.04 -37.14 -17.99
CA ARG A 531 15.08 -37.44 -16.91
C ARG A 531 15.75 -37.46 -15.54
N GLN A 532 16.94 -38.04 -15.44
CA GLN A 532 17.72 -38.03 -14.20
C GLN A 532 18.13 -36.61 -13.77
N ARG A 533 18.47 -35.72 -14.72
CA ARG A 533 18.76 -34.31 -14.40
C ARG A 533 17.55 -33.58 -13.83
N ILE A 534 16.35 -33.81 -14.39
CA ILE A 534 15.11 -33.23 -13.85
C ILE A 534 14.81 -33.78 -12.46
N GLN A 535 14.98 -35.09 -12.24
CA GLN A 535 14.81 -35.68 -10.90
C GLN A 535 15.82 -35.11 -9.89
N ALA A 536 17.07 -34.88 -10.29
CA ALA A 536 18.07 -34.25 -9.44
C ALA A 536 17.67 -32.81 -9.07
N MET A 537 17.24 -32.01 -10.05
CA MET A 537 16.73 -30.65 -9.83
C MET A 537 15.55 -30.64 -8.83
N ILE A 538 14.62 -31.58 -8.96
CA ILE A 538 13.50 -31.73 -8.02
C ILE A 538 13.99 -32.09 -6.62
N GLY A 539 14.95 -33.01 -6.51
CA GLY A 539 15.60 -33.36 -5.25
C GLY A 539 16.27 -32.15 -4.57
N ASP A 540 16.93 -31.30 -5.36
CA ASP A 540 17.56 -30.08 -4.86
C ASP A 540 16.52 -29.09 -4.31
N PHE A 541 15.40 -28.87 -5.01
CA PHE A 541 14.30 -28.03 -4.52
C PHE A 541 13.63 -28.61 -3.27
N ALA A 542 13.44 -29.92 -3.24
CA ALA A 542 12.77 -30.61 -2.14
C ALA A 542 13.61 -30.63 -0.84
N THR A 543 14.94 -30.53 -0.94
CA THR A 543 15.87 -30.61 0.18
C THR A 543 16.36 -29.24 0.67
N THR A 544 15.82 -28.14 0.15
CA THR A 544 16.13 -26.79 0.62
C THR A 544 15.70 -26.57 2.09
N ARG A 545 16.27 -25.57 2.75
CA ARG A 545 16.01 -25.26 4.18
C ARG A 545 14.54 -24.99 4.50
N HIS A 546 13.77 -24.49 3.53
CA HIS A 546 12.38 -24.06 3.71
C HIS A 546 11.37 -25.01 3.06
N SER A 547 11.81 -26.16 2.52
CA SER A 547 10.93 -27.18 1.97
C SER A 547 10.66 -28.29 2.99
N ILE A 548 9.55 -29.01 2.78
CA ILE A 548 9.10 -30.09 3.67
C ILE A 548 9.84 -31.40 3.39
N GLY A 549 10.43 -31.56 2.19
CA GLY A 549 11.06 -32.79 1.72
C GLY A 549 10.39 -33.36 0.46
N MET A 550 10.86 -34.52 0.01
CA MET A 550 10.31 -35.21 -1.18
C MET A 550 8.85 -35.65 -1.02
N GLU A 551 8.38 -35.80 0.22
CA GLU A 551 6.99 -36.19 0.53
C GLU A 551 5.94 -35.14 0.11
N ALA A 552 6.36 -33.88 -0.04
CA ALA A 552 5.48 -32.77 -0.44
C ALA A 552 5.54 -32.47 -1.95
N VAL A 553 6.42 -33.12 -2.69
CA VAL A 553 6.64 -32.85 -4.12
C VAL A 553 5.53 -33.48 -4.95
N GLN A 554 4.90 -32.67 -5.78
CA GLN A 554 3.93 -33.13 -6.79
C GLN A 554 4.57 -33.07 -8.17
N PHE A 555 4.77 -34.23 -8.79
CA PHE A 555 5.39 -34.30 -10.12
C PHE A 555 4.84 -35.45 -10.95
N TRP A 556 4.33 -35.09 -12.14
CA TRP A 556 3.65 -36.01 -13.06
C TRP A 556 4.51 -37.20 -13.47
N MET A 557 5.84 -37.05 -13.64
CA MET A 557 6.70 -38.16 -14.07
C MET A 557 6.85 -39.22 -12.98
N THR A 558 6.84 -38.81 -11.71
CA THR A 558 6.86 -39.74 -10.57
C THR A 558 5.56 -40.55 -10.52
N ASP A 559 4.42 -39.89 -10.72
CA ASP A 559 3.11 -40.56 -10.75
C ASP A 559 2.96 -41.48 -11.97
N MET A 560 3.54 -41.10 -13.12
CA MET A 560 3.62 -41.95 -14.31
C MET A 560 4.45 -43.21 -14.05
N ASP A 561 5.63 -43.07 -13.43
CA ASP A 561 6.50 -44.21 -13.10
C ASP A 561 5.81 -45.17 -12.13
N ILE A 562 5.15 -44.64 -11.09
CA ILE A 562 4.34 -45.42 -10.14
C ILE A 562 3.22 -46.15 -10.87
N TYR A 563 2.48 -45.49 -11.77
CA TYR A 563 1.40 -46.13 -12.53
C TYR A 563 1.90 -47.30 -13.39
N TYR A 564 2.98 -47.09 -14.16
CA TYR A 564 3.51 -48.14 -15.03
C TYR A 564 4.12 -49.30 -14.24
N ARG A 565 4.83 -49.02 -13.15
CA ARG A 565 5.44 -50.03 -12.30
C ARG A 565 4.42 -50.80 -11.47
N ASP A 566 3.52 -50.11 -10.78
CA ASP A 566 2.67 -50.72 -9.76
C ASP A 566 1.32 -51.19 -10.35
N THR A 567 0.81 -50.56 -11.40
CA THR A 567 -0.49 -50.92 -12.02
C THR A 567 -0.34 -51.81 -13.24
N LEU A 568 0.67 -51.57 -14.08
CA LEU A 568 0.85 -52.30 -15.35
C LEU A 568 2.04 -53.26 -15.35
N ASP A 569 2.86 -53.28 -14.29
CA ASP A 569 4.09 -54.09 -14.18
C ASP A 569 5.03 -53.93 -15.39
N MET A 570 5.16 -52.69 -15.90
CA MET A 570 5.99 -52.34 -17.04
C MET A 570 7.02 -51.26 -16.67
N LYS A 571 8.21 -51.34 -17.28
CA LYS A 571 9.22 -50.28 -17.20
C LYS A 571 9.03 -49.27 -18.33
N ILE A 572 9.38 -48.02 -18.06
CA ILE A 572 9.37 -46.94 -19.06
C ILE A 572 10.41 -47.22 -20.15
N ILE A 573 9.98 -47.19 -21.42
CA ILE A 573 10.83 -47.41 -22.60
C ILE A 573 11.24 -46.05 -23.18
N ASP A 574 12.54 -45.79 -23.26
CA ASP A 574 13.12 -44.50 -23.70
C ASP A 574 12.58 -44.02 -25.05
N GLY A 575 12.62 -44.87 -26.08
CA GLY A 575 12.13 -44.52 -27.43
C GLY A 575 10.61 -44.31 -27.52
N ALA A 576 9.84 -44.81 -26.54
CA ALA A 576 8.38 -44.72 -26.49
C ALA A 576 7.89 -43.79 -25.37
N PHE A 577 8.76 -42.98 -24.77
CA PHE A 577 8.43 -42.18 -23.59
C PHE A 577 7.18 -41.30 -23.80
N TYR A 578 7.14 -40.51 -24.87
CA TYR A 578 6.00 -39.62 -25.14
C TYR A 578 4.71 -40.37 -25.51
N SER A 579 4.79 -41.56 -26.12
CA SER A 579 3.59 -42.35 -26.42
C SER A 579 3.02 -42.98 -25.14
N MET A 580 3.89 -43.45 -24.24
CA MET A 580 3.51 -43.88 -22.90
C MET A 580 2.93 -42.71 -22.09
N LEU A 581 3.53 -41.52 -22.17
CA LEU A 581 3.01 -40.32 -21.51
C LEU A 581 1.60 -39.98 -22.00
N ARG A 582 1.36 -39.96 -23.32
CA ARG A 582 0.02 -39.73 -23.88
C ARG A 582 -1.00 -40.78 -23.42
N HIS A 583 -0.60 -42.05 -23.36
CA HIS A 583 -1.45 -43.11 -22.85
C HIS A 583 -1.81 -42.88 -21.37
N TRP A 584 -0.82 -42.52 -20.55
CA TRP A 584 -1.03 -42.24 -19.13
C TRP A 584 -1.91 -41.02 -18.87
N LEU A 585 -1.72 -39.94 -19.63
CA LEU A 585 -2.54 -38.72 -19.56
C LEU A 585 -3.96 -38.93 -20.06
N GLY A 586 -4.16 -39.87 -20.99
CA GLY A 586 -5.49 -40.28 -21.47
C GLY A 586 -6.33 -41.04 -20.43
N SER A 587 -5.71 -41.47 -19.33
CA SER A 587 -6.46 -42.06 -18.21
C SER A 587 -7.31 -40.99 -17.53
N LYS A 588 -8.58 -41.33 -17.21
CA LYS A 588 -9.55 -40.39 -16.63
C LYS A 588 -9.06 -39.76 -15.31
N GLN A 589 -8.21 -40.47 -14.58
CA GLN A 589 -7.67 -40.04 -13.28
C GLN A 589 -6.48 -39.07 -13.41
N ASN A 590 -5.65 -39.21 -14.46
CA ASN A 590 -4.44 -38.39 -14.63
C ASN A 590 -4.65 -37.19 -15.56
N ASN A 591 -5.87 -36.98 -16.04
CA ASN A 591 -6.23 -35.90 -16.96
C ASN A 591 -5.89 -34.50 -16.40
N VAL A 592 -5.78 -34.34 -15.08
CA VAL A 592 -5.36 -33.06 -14.46
C VAL A 592 -3.93 -32.70 -14.83
N TRP A 593 -3.02 -33.69 -14.87
CA TRP A 593 -1.62 -33.49 -15.26
C TRP A 593 -1.45 -33.09 -16.72
N ALA A 594 -2.46 -33.32 -17.57
CA ALA A 594 -2.43 -32.87 -18.96
C ALA A 594 -2.44 -31.34 -19.06
N GLU A 595 -3.03 -30.64 -18.08
CA GLU A 595 -3.04 -29.17 -18.03
C GLU A 595 -1.70 -28.59 -17.56
N ASP A 596 -0.81 -29.39 -16.97
CA ASP A 596 0.53 -28.96 -16.53
C ASP A 596 1.59 -29.10 -17.64
N LEU A 597 1.22 -29.66 -18.80
CA LEU A 597 2.11 -29.98 -19.90
C LEU A 597 1.76 -29.15 -21.13
N TYR A 598 2.76 -28.53 -21.74
CA TYR A 598 2.63 -27.85 -23.02
C TYR A 598 3.35 -28.67 -24.08
N TRP A 599 2.68 -28.99 -25.18
CA TRP A 599 3.27 -29.76 -26.28
C TRP A 599 3.74 -28.81 -27.38
N GLY A 600 5.02 -28.90 -27.75
CA GLY A 600 5.63 -28.17 -28.85
C GLY A 600 6.04 -29.08 -30.01
N GLU A 601 6.49 -28.48 -31.10
CA GLU A 601 7.18 -29.17 -32.19
C GLU A 601 8.67 -28.82 -32.12
N ASP A 602 9.53 -29.84 -32.15
CA ASP A 602 10.98 -29.68 -32.19
C ASP A 602 11.46 -29.19 -33.57
N GLU A 603 12.73 -28.81 -33.71
CA GLU A 603 13.30 -28.35 -35.01
C GLU A 603 13.16 -29.41 -36.13
N ASP A 604 13.07 -30.68 -35.75
CA ASP A 604 12.87 -31.83 -36.64
C ASP A 604 11.38 -32.17 -36.91
N GLY A 605 10.43 -31.37 -36.42
CA GLY A 605 8.98 -31.60 -36.57
C GLY A 605 8.40 -32.72 -35.69
N ASN A 606 9.18 -33.22 -34.71
CA ASN A 606 8.70 -34.19 -33.74
C ASN A 606 7.97 -33.49 -32.60
N VAL A 607 6.82 -34.02 -32.16
CA VAL A 607 6.08 -33.45 -31.02
C VAL A 607 6.79 -33.80 -29.71
N THR A 608 7.29 -32.79 -29.01
CA THR A 608 8.01 -32.87 -27.73
C THR A 608 7.38 -31.92 -26.70
N LEU A 609 7.91 -31.88 -25.46
CA LEU A 609 7.43 -31.02 -24.36
C LEU A 609 8.23 -29.72 -24.26
#